data_AF-A0A0P9UDQ4-F1
#
_entry.id   AF-A0A0P9UDQ4-F1
#
_cell.length_a   1.000
_cell.length_b   1.000
_cell.length_c   1.000
_cell.angle_alpha   90.00
_cell.angle_beta   90.00
_cell.angle_gamma   90.00
#
_symmetry.space_group_name_H-M   'P 1'
#
loop_
_entity.id
_entity.type
_entity.pdbx_description
1 polymer ?
#
loop_
_entity_poly.entity_id
_entity_poly.type
_entity_poly.pdbx_seq_one_letter_code
_entity_poly.pdbx_strand_id
1 'polypeptide(L)' 'MKAADFEQDILRLRREGETYDSIALWIATNKKVVVSTGAIRNILKKNELMQAAKK' A
#
# COMPACT_ATOMS: atom_id res chain seq x y z
N MET A 1 6.46 10.00 12.63
CA MET A 1 5.93 9.66 11.28
C MET A 1 4.81 8.64 11.48
N LYS A 2 3.55 9.03 11.22
CA LYS A 2 2.42 8.10 11.39
C LYS A 2 2.43 7.13 10.20
N ALA A 3 2.32 5.82 10.47
CA ALA A 3 2.28 4.77 9.44
C ALA A 3 1.19 4.96 8.36
N ALA A 4 0.22 5.86 8.61
CA ALA A 4 -0.89 6.15 7.70
C ALA A 4 -0.49 6.75 6.34
N ASP A 5 0.65 7.44 6.23
CA ASP A 5 0.96 8.21 5.01
C ASP A 5 1.31 7.32 3.82
N PHE A 6 1.95 6.17 4.03
CA PHE A 6 2.32 5.28 2.91
C PHE A 6 1.20 4.31 2.53
N GLU A 7 0.26 4.00 3.43
CA GLU A 7 -0.88 3.12 3.11
C GLU A 7 -1.79 3.74 2.03
N GLN A 8 -2.02 5.06 2.10
CA GLN A 8 -2.78 5.77 1.07
C GLN A 8 -2.07 5.76 -0.28
N ASP A 9 -0.75 5.91 -0.28
CA ASP A 9 0.05 5.82 -1.50
C ASP A 9 0.02 4.40 -2.10
N ILE A 10 0.08 3.35 -1.26
CA ILE A 10 -0.10 1.96 -1.72
C ILE A 10 -1.45 1.79 -2.43
N LEU A 11 -2.54 2.31 -1.83
CA LEU A 11 -3.88 2.22 -2.41
C LEU A 11 -4.02 3.05 -3.70
N ARG A 12 -3.38 4.22 -3.76
CA ARG A 12 -3.37 5.07 -4.95
C ARG A 12 -2.61 4.40 -6.09
N LEU A 13 -1.35 4.03 -5.87
CA LEU A 13 -0.51 3.38 -6.88
C LEU A 13 -1.12 2.06 -7.36
N ARG A 14 -1.77 1.30 -6.47
CA ARG A 14 -2.45 0.07 -6.89
C ARG A 14 -3.63 0.34 -7.82
N ARG A 15 -4.37 1.44 -7.61
CA ARG A 15 -5.45 1.88 -8.51
C ARG A 15 -4.92 2.38 -9.86
N GLU A 16 -3.72 2.92 -9.88
CA GLU A 16 -3.01 3.33 -11.11
C GLU A 16 -2.48 2.12 -11.92
N GLY A 17 -2.60 0.90 -11.39
CA GLY A 17 -2.22 -0.34 -12.07
C GLY A 17 -0.81 -0.83 -11.72
N GLU A 18 -0.12 -0.17 -10.79
CA GLU A 18 1.25 -0.52 -10.43
C GLU A 18 1.36 -1.94 -9.82
N THR A 19 2.49 -2.59 -10.11
CA THR A 19 2.85 -3.88 -9.53
C THR A 19 3.30 -3.71 -8.07
N TYR A 20 3.29 -4.79 -7.29
CA TYR A 20 3.73 -4.71 -5.90
C TYR A 20 5.21 -4.33 -5.77
N ASP A 21 6.05 -4.79 -6.70
CA ASP A 21 7.47 -4.44 -6.73
C ASP A 21 7.68 -2.96 -7.09
N SER A 22 6.95 -2.44 -8.08
CA SER A 22 6.96 -1.00 -8.43
C SER A 22 6.54 -0.14 -7.25
N ILE A 23 5.49 -0.55 -6.52
CA ILE A 23 5.00 0.15 -5.32
C ILE A 23 6.07 0.15 -4.22
N ALA A 24 6.69 -1.00 -3.96
CA ALA A 24 7.75 -1.11 -2.95
C ALA A 24 8.93 -0.18 -3.29
N LEU A 25 9.35 -0.16 -4.56
CA LEU A 25 10.42 0.72 -5.04
C LEU A 25 10.04 2.20 -4.91
N TRP A 26 8.81 2.57 -5.28
CA TRP A 26 8.33 3.94 -5.17
C TRP A 26 8.34 4.43 -3.71
N ILE A 27 7.88 3.61 -2.77
CA ILE A 27 7.82 3.94 -1.34
C ILE A 27 9.23 4.10 -0.78
N ALA A 28 10.15 3.18 -1.10
CA ALA A 28 11.55 3.29 -0.70
C ALA A 28 12.18 4.61 -1.21
N THR A 29 11.87 4.96 -2.46
CA THR A 29 12.44 6.14 -3.12
C THR A 29 11.89 7.46 -2.55
N ASN A 30 10.57 7.57 -2.40
CA ASN A 30 9.87 8.83 -2.10
C ASN A 30 9.60 9.03 -0.60
N LYS A 31 9.37 7.95 0.14
CA LYS A 31 9.04 8.00 1.57
C LYS A 31 10.21 7.63 2.48
N LYS A 32 11.30 7.12 1.90
CA LYS A 32 12.47 6.61 2.65
C LYS A 32 12.10 5.51 3.65
N VAL A 33 11.11 4.69 3.28
CA VAL A 33 10.62 3.55 4.08
C VAL A 33 10.71 2.29 3.24
N VAL A 34 11.20 1.20 3.83
CA VAL A 34 11.24 -0.11 3.18
C VAL A 34 9.98 -0.89 3.53
N VAL A 35 9.27 -1.37 2.51
CA VAL A 35 8.07 -2.18 2.65
C VAL A 35 8.20 -3.41 1.76
N SER A 36 7.91 -4.60 2.30
CA SER A 36 7.88 -5.82 1.51
C SER A 36 6.61 -5.92 0.68
N THR A 37 6.67 -6.66 -0.44
CA THR A 37 5.48 -6.98 -1.25
C THR A 37 4.40 -7.71 -0.47
N GLY A 38 4.78 -8.54 0.50
CA GLY A 38 3.85 -9.19 1.44
C GLY A 38 3.11 -8.18 2.32
N ALA A 39 3.80 -7.17 2.85
CA ALA A 39 3.18 -6.11 3.63
C ALA A 39 2.20 -5.28 2.78
N ILE A 40 2.57 -4.95 1.54
CA ILE A 40 1.67 -4.29 0.58
C ILE A 40 0.40 -5.10 0.36
N ARG A 41 0.53 -6.41 0.10
CA ARG A 41 -0.62 -7.31 -0.08
C ARG A 41 -1.53 -7.32 1.15
N ASN A 42 -0.95 -7.39 2.34
CA ASN A 42 -1.72 -7.39 3.60
C ASN A 42 -2.51 -6.09 3.79
N ILE A 43 -1.92 -4.93 3.45
CA ILE A 43 -2.59 -3.63 3.52
C ILE A 43 -3.78 -3.58 2.56
N LEU A 44 -3.57 -4.00 1.31
CA LEU A 44 -4.64 -4.07 0.31
C LEU A 44 -5.77 -5.00 0.77
N LYS A 45 -5.44 -6.18 1.29
CA LYS A 45 -6.43 -7.14 1.77
C LYS A 45 -7.21 -6.61 2.98
N LYS A 46 -6.52 -5.97 3.93
CA LYS A 46 -7.16 -5.32 5.07
C LYS A 46 -8.14 -4.23 4.60
N ASN A 47 -7.77 -3.44 3.60
CA ASN A 47 -8.66 -2.43 3.04
C ASN A 47 -9.92 -3.05 2.42
N GLU A 48 -9.77 -4.10 1.62
CA GLU A 48 -10.88 -4.84 1.02
C GLU A 48 -11.84 -5.38 2.09
N LEU A 49 -11.31 -6.03 3.13
CA LEU A 49 -12.10 -6.58 4.24
C LEU A 49 -12.84 -5.48 5.02
N MET A 50 -12.18 -4.35 5.29
CA MET A 50 -12.83 -3.21 5.97
C MET A 50 -13.95 -2.60 5.13
N GLN A 51 -13.80 -2.56 3.80
CA GLN A 51 -14.87 -2.09 2.92
C GLN A 51 -16.04 -3.09 2.90
N ALA A 52 -15.76 -4.39 2.87
CA ALA A 52 -16.78 -5.43 2.91
C ALA A 52 -17.55 -5.43 4.24
N ALA A 53 -16.87 -5.22 5.38
CA ALA A 53 -17.49 -5.17 6.71
C ALA A 53 -18.35 -3.92 6.96
N LYS A 54 -18.21 -2.87 6.14
CA LYS A 54 -19.03 -1.65 6.20
C LYS A 54 -20.27 -1.70 5.29
N LYS A 55 -20.39 -2.76 4.49
CA LYS A 55 -21.56 -3.05 3.65
C LYS A 55 -22.54 -3.91 4.43
#